data_AF-A0A9X3BKJ2-F1
#
_entry.id   AF-A0A9X3BKJ2-F1
#
_cell.length_a   1.000
_cell.length_b   1.000
_cell.length_c   1.000
_cell.angle_alpha   90.00
_cell.angle_beta   90.00
_cell.angle_gamma   90.00
#
_symmetry.space_group_name_H-M   'P 1'
#
loop_
_entity.id
_entity.type
_entity.pdbx_description
1 polymer ?
#
loop_
_entity_poly.entity_id
_entity_poly.type
_entity_poly.pdbx_seq_one_letter_code
_entity_poly.pdbx_strand_id
1 'polypeptide(L)'
;MSLVRVRAVAVVGATAVLMTSSCSCQTDTSVPEGVPPPAGAPVPYIDYPARGRPADQLRVWAAQRAPALDIPATALEAYAYAARVAHVENPDCQLAWTTLAGIGMVESRNGTFRGATIAPNGDVTPPIRGVRLDGSNGNMRITDSGGGSPDGEPGFAQAMGPMQFIPETWRLYGVDANNDGIVSPDNVDDAALSAAGYLCNRGGDLATPKGWMTALWAYNQSDPYARSVRDWATAYAAGDSQ
;
A
#
# COMPACT_ATOMS: atom_id res chain seq x y z
N MET A 1 87.67 -46.48 1.64
CA MET A 1 87.85 -45.04 1.94
C MET A 1 87.17 -44.24 0.83
N SER A 2 86.59 -43.09 1.20
CA SER A 2 85.82 -42.12 0.39
C SER A 2 84.31 -42.34 0.31
N LEU A 3 83.63 -41.54 1.14
CA LEU A 3 82.18 -41.35 1.23
C LEU A 3 81.60 -40.71 -0.05
N VAL A 4 80.57 -41.34 -0.60
CA VAL A 4 79.69 -40.75 -1.63
C VAL A 4 78.75 -39.76 -0.94
N ARG A 5 78.84 -38.48 -1.31
CA ARG A 5 77.94 -37.41 -0.85
C ARG A 5 76.58 -37.55 -1.55
N VAL A 6 75.55 -38.00 -0.83
CA VAL A 6 74.16 -37.88 -1.28
C VAL A 6 73.65 -36.49 -0.85
N ARG A 7 73.47 -35.60 -1.81
CA ARG A 7 72.75 -34.33 -1.61
C ARG A 7 71.25 -34.63 -1.63
N ALA A 8 70.59 -34.52 -0.48
CA ALA A 8 69.14 -34.49 -0.40
C ALA A 8 68.64 -33.17 -1.02
N VAL A 9 67.89 -33.28 -2.12
CA VAL A 9 67.13 -32.15 -2.68
C VAL A 9 65.81 -32.11 -1.93
N ALA A 10 65.64 -31.12 -1.05
CA ALA A 10 64.36 -30.83 -0.42
C ALA A 10 63.47 -30.08 -1.44
N VAL A 11 62.45 -30.74 -1.96
CA VAL A 11 61.38 -30.10 -2.73
C VAL A 11 60.41 -29.49 -1.72
N VAL A 12 60.55 -28.18 -1.46
CA VAL A 12 59.55 -27.42 -0.72
C VAL A 12 58.41 -27.11 -1.70
N GLY A 13 57.33 -27.89 -1.64
CA GLY A 13 56.09 -27.56 -2.32
C GLY A 13 55.44 -26.34 -1.65
N ALA A 14 55.57 -25.17 -2.27
CA ALA A 14 54.85 -23.98 -1.85
C ALA A 14 53.39 -24.09 -2.34
N THR A 15 52.49 -24.49 -1.46
CA THR A 15 51.04 -24.36 -1.66
C THR A 15 50.67 -22.88 -1.58
N ALA A 16 50.56 -22.23 -2.74
CA ALA A 16 49.97 -20.91 -2.85
C ALA A 16 48.45 -21.01 -2.57
N VAL A 17 48.04 -20.60 -1.38
CA VAL A 17 46.63 -20.37 -1.07
C VAL A 17 46.21 -19.09 -1.79
N LEU A 18 45.54 -19.26 -2.94
CA LEU A 18 44.84 -18.17 -3.62
C LEU A 18 43.64 -17.77 -2.75
N MET A 19 43.82 -16.74 -1.92
CA MET A 19 42.73 -16.00 -1.29
C MET A 19 41.99 -15.25 -2.41
N THR A 20 41.02 -15.89 -3.06
CA THR A 20 40.08 -15.17 -3.91
C THR A 20 39.24 -14.29 -3.00
N SER A 21 39.61 -13.01 -2.92
CA SER A 21 38.72 -11.96 -2.42
C SER A 21 37.54 -11.87 -3.35
N SER A 22 36.51 -12.67 -3.05
CA SER A 22 35.18 -12.46 -3.58
C SER A 22 34.71 -11.10 -3.06
N CYS A 23 34.82 -10.06 -3.90
CA CYS A 23 33.97 -8.90 -3.74
C CYS A 23 32.54 -9.38 -3.96
N SER A 24 31.91 -9.85 -2.90
CA SER A 24 30.47 -9.99 -2.83
C SER A 24 29.92 -8.57 -2.91
N CYS A 25 29.63 -8.09 -4.11
CA CYS A 25 28.65 -7.04 -4.30
C CYS A 25 27.32 -7.62 -3.82
N GLN A 26 27.08 -7.49 -2.51
CA GLN A 26 25.75 -7.59 -1.96
C GLN A 26 24.93 -6.57 -2.74
N THR A 27 24.04 -7.03 -3.60
CA THR A 27 22.93 -6.21 -4.06
C THR A 27 22.19 -5.82 -2.80
N ASP A 28 22.53 -4.65 -2.27
CA ASP A 28 21.82 -4.02 -1.19
C ASP A 28 20.40 -3.85 -1.69
N THR A 29 19.50 -4.76 -1.30
CA THR A 29 18.06 -4.58 -1.42
C THR A 29 17.69 -3.50 -0.39
N SER A 30 18.25 -2.31 -0.59
CA SER A 30 18.08 -1.17 0.28
C SER A 30 16.64 -0.73 0.10
N VAL A 31 15.96 -0.59 1.24
CA VAL A 31 14.66 0.07 1.30
C VAL A 31 14.79 1.41 0.56
N PRO A 32 13.86 1.74 -0.36
CA PRO A 32 13.92 3.01 -1.07
C PRO A 32 14.05 4.19 -0.10
N GLU A 33 14.85 5.19 -0.47
CA GLU A 33 14.96 6.43 0.30
C GLU A 33 13.57 7.06 0.53
N GLY A 34 13.36 7.67 1.70
CA GLY A 34 12.08 8.30 2.06
C GLY A 34 10.97 7.33 2.44
N VAL A 35 11.29 6.06 2.76
CA VAL A 35 10.33 5.08 3.29
C VAL A 35 10.56 4.86 4.80
N PRO A 36 9.51 4.88 5.64
CA PRO A 36 8.14 5.30 5.29
C PRO A 36 8.07 6.81 5.01
N PRO A 37 7.08 7.26 4.22
CA PRO A 37 6.86 8.68 3.99
C PRO A 37 6.43 9.38 5.29
N PRO A 38 6.61 10.71 5.39
CA PRO A 38 6.17 11.45 6.57
C PRO A 38 4.65 11.35 6.81
N ALA A 39 4.24 11.41 8.07
CA ALA A 39 2.84 11.19 8.47
C ALA A 39 1.87 12.32 8.06
N GLY A 40 2.40 13.48 7.67
CA GLY A 40 1.63 14.67 7.29
C GLY A 40 1.05 15.42 8.50
N ALA A 41 0.10 16.32 8.21
CA ALA A 41 -0.54 17.13 9.24
C ALA A 41 -1.25 16.24 10.28
N PRO A 42 -1.16 16.58 11.59
CA PRO A 42 -1.85 15.82 12.63
C PRO A 42 -3.35 15.86 12.39
N VAL A 43 -3.98 14.69 12.50
CA VAL A 43 -5.44 14.55 12.40
C VAL A 43 -6.04 14.80 13.79
N PRO A 44 -7.10 15.63 13.90
CA PRO A 44 -7.81 15.85 15.16
C PRO A 44 -8.30 14.57 15.83
N TYR A 45 -8.59 14.68 17.12
CA TYR A 45 -9.33 13.64 17.82
C TYR A 45 -10.71 13.44 17.18
N ILE A 46 -11.18 12.20 17.17
CA ILE A 46 -12.50 11.79 16.70
C ILE A 46 -13.15 10.92 17.77
N ASP A 47 -14.46 11.02 17.90
CA ASP A 47 -15.26 10.06 18.63
C ASP A 47 -15.44 8.80 17.79
N TYR A 48 -15.18 7.63 18.39
CA TYR A 48 -15.37 6.32 17.78
C TYR A 48 -15.81 5.29 18.85
N PRO A 49 -16.92 4.57 18.66
CA PRO A 49 -17.86 4.65 17.53
C PRO A 49 -18.74 5.92 17.58
N ALA A 50 -19.22 6.39 16.43
CA ALA A 50 -20.12 7.55 16.29
C ALA A 50 -21.36 7.22 15.41
N ARG A 51 -22.41 8.04 15.50
CA ARG A 51 -23.63 7.89 14.67
C ARG A 51 -23.49 8.63 13.33
N GLY A 52 -24.21 8.16 12.31
CA GLY A 52 -24.10 8.70 10.95
C GLY A 52 -22.70 8.45 10.38
N ARG A 53 -22.26 9.25 9.41
CA ARG A 53 -20.92 9.15 8.82
C ARG A 53 -19.86 9.74 9.77
N PRO A 54 -19.04 8.93 10.46
CA PRO A 54 -18.14 9.44 11.50
C PRO A 54 -17.03 10.35 10.97
N ALA A 55 -16.64 10.18 9.70
CA ALA A 55 -15.66 11.01 9.02
C ALA A 55 -16.07 12.49 8.89
N ASP A 56 -17.36 12.82 9.04
CA ASP A 56 -17.85 14.21 9.03
C ASP A 56 -17.24 15.08 10.16
N GLN A 57 -16.74 14.46 11.24
CA GLN A 57 -16.00 15.16 12.30
C GLN A 57 -14.75 15.87 11.77
N LEU A 58 -14.20 15.41 10.63
CA LEU A 58 -12.98 15.92 10.02
C LEU A 58 -13.25 16.95 8.91
N ARG A 59 -14.51 17.31 8.66
CA ARG A 59 -14.93 18.24 7.59
C ARG A 59 -14.12 19.53 7.56
N VAL A 60 -13.95 20.19 8.71
CA VAL A 60 -13.21 21.45 8.81
C VAL A 60 -11.72 21.25 8.54
N TRP A 61 -11.15 20.17 9.09
CA TRP A 61 -9.73 19.84 8.90
C TRP A 61 -9.42 19.55 7.43
N ALA A 62 -10.29 18.79 6.76
CA ALA A 62 -10.16 18.43 5.36
C ALA A 62 -10.40 19.63 4.44
N ALA A 63 -11.45 20.42 4.66
CA ALA A 63 -11.78 21.58 3.82
C ALA A 63 -10.65 22.62 3.74
N GLN A 64 -9.86 22.77 4.81
CA GLN A 64 -8.70 23.67 4.85
C GLN A 64 -7.51 23.17 4.02
N ARG A 65 -7.41 21.87 3.75
CA ARG A 65 -6.24 21.21 3.16
C ARG A 65 -6.49 20.70 1.75
N ALA A 66 -7.68 20.18 1.52
CA ALA A 66 -8.12 19.58 0.26
C ALA A 66 -7.74 20.40 -0.99
N PRO A 67 -7.91 21.74 -1.04
CA PRO A 67 -7.55 22.51 -2.22
C PRO A 67 -6.06 22.50 -2.56
N ALA A 68 -5.17 22.53 -1.56
CA ALA A 68 -3.72 22.51 -1.78
C ALA A 68 -3.21 21.10 -2.11
N LEU A 69 -3.91 20.07 -1.62
CA LEU A 69 -3.56 18.67 -1.85
C LEU A 69 -4.14 18.10 -3.16
N ASP A 70 -5.05 18.83 -3.83
CA ASP A 70 -5.85 18.34 -4.95
C ASP A 70 -6.55 17.00 -4.64
N ILE A 71 -7.09 16.88 -3.42
CA ILE A 71 -7.86 15.71 -2.96
C ILE A 71 -9.30 16.16 -2.71
N PRO A 72 -10.33 15.45 -3.21
CA PRO A 72 -11.70 15.71 -2.80
C PRO A 72 -11.85 15.69 -1.27
N ALA A 73 -12.47 16.72 -0.68
CA ALA A 73 -12.58 16.85 0.77
C ALA A 73 -13.18 15.59 1.44
N THR A 74 -14.20 14.99 0.83
CA THR A 74 -14.81 13.74 1.31
C THR A 74 -13.82 12.56 1.35
N ALA A 75 -12.95 12.41 0.34
CA ALA A 75 -11.91 11.38 0.36
C ALA A 75 -10.85 11.66 1.44
N LEU A 76 -10.46 12.93 1.60
CA LEU A 76 -9.50 13.31 2.63
C LEU A 76 -10.04 13.07 4.04
N GLU A 77 -11.32 13.32 4.28
CA GLU A 77 -12.03 12.94 5.51
C GLU A 77 -11.96 11.42 5.75
N ALA A 78 -12.23 10.62 4.71
CA ALA A 78 -12.20 9.16 4.79
C ALA A 78 -10.81 8.61 5.14
N TYR A 79 -9.75 9.09 4.48
CA TYR A 79 -8.38 8.66 4.75
C TYR A 79 -7.91 9.04 6.16
N ALA A 80 -8.23 10.25 6.60
CA ALA A 80 -7.88 10.71 7.93
C ALA A 80 -8.66 9.97 9.02
N TYR A 81 -9.95 9.72 8.80
CA TYR A 81 -10.77 8.91 9.70
C TYR A 81 -10.25 7.49 9.81
N ALA A 82 -9.98 6.82 8.68
CA ALA A 82 -9.45 5.46 8.63
C ALA A 82 -8.11 5.32 9.38
N ALA A 83 -7.20 6.28 9.22
CA ALA A 83 -5.93 6.30 9.95
C ALA A 83 -6.14 6.50 11.47
N ARG A 84 -7.11 7.32 11.89
CA ARG A 84 -7.45 7.49 13.31
C ARG A 84 -8.05 6.23 13.92
N VAL A 85 -8.98 5.57 13.22
CA VAL A 85 -9.54 4.29 13.68
C VAL A 85 -8.44 3.24 13.77
N ALA A 86 -7.57 3.12 12.76
CA ALA A 86 -6.44 2.20 12.81
C ALA A 86 -5.51 2.47 14.01
N HIS A 87 -5.24 3.73 14.34
CA HIS A 87 -4.44 4.08 15.53
C HIS A 87 -5.12 3.73 16.86
N VAL A 88 -6.45 3.85 16.94
CA VAL A 88 -7.21 3.51 18.16
C VAL A 88 -7.29 1.99 18.34
N GLU A 89 -7.62 1.26 17.27
CA GLU A 89 -7.84 -0.19 17.30
C GLU A 89 -6.52 -0.99 17.28
N ASN A 90 -5.48 -0.46 16.63
CA ASN A 90 -4.17 -1.08 16.52
C ASN A 90 -3.06 -0.01 16.61
N PRO A 91 -2.73 0.47 17.82
CA PRO A 91 -1.77 1.55 18.01
C PRO A 91 -0.36 1.21 17.51
N ASP A 92 0.01 -0.07 17.48
CA ASP A 92 1.31 -0.52 16.99
C ASP A 92 1.41 -0.47 15.45
N CYS A 93 0.28 -0.33 14.74
CA CYS A 93 0.27 -0.23 13.28
C CYS A 93 0.92 1.05 12.75
N GLN A 94 0.73 2.18 13.46
CA GLN A 94 1.31 3.48 13.09
C GLN A 94 1.00 3.95 11.64
N LEU A 95 -0.14 3.55 11.07
CA LEU A 95 -0.56 3.96 9.73
C LEU A 95 -0.88 5.46 9.67
N ALA A 96 -0.24 6.17 8.74
CA ALA A 96 -0.53 7.57 8.44
C ALA A 96 -1.57 7.74 7.31
N TRP A 97 -2.40 8.78 7.40
CA TRP A 97 -3.42 9.09 6.39
C TRP A 97 -2.82 9.38 5.01
N THR A 98 -1.59 9.90 4.97
CA THR A 98 -0.86 10.19 3.72
C THR A 98 -0.58 8.93 2.91
N THR A 99 -0.38 7.78 3.57
CA THR A 99 -0.22 6.49 2.88
C THR A 99 -1.52 6.06 2.21
N LEU A 100 -2.67 6.20 2.88
CA LEU A 100 -3.98 5.91 2.30
C LEU A 100 -4.31 6.83 1.12
N ALA A 101 -4.04 8.13 1.27
CA ALA A 101 -4.19 9.10 0.19
C ALA A 101 -3.26 8.81 -1.00
N GLY A 102 -2.00 8.43 -0.74
CA GLY A 102 -1.07 8.03 -1.80
C GLY A 102 -1.55 6.81 -2.58
N ILE A 103 -2.12 5.81 -1.89
CA ILE A 103 -2.77 4.65 -2.54
C ILE A 103 -3.98 5.10 -3.36
N GLY A 104 -4.88 5.88 -2.77
CA GLY A 104 -6.06 6.40 -3.46
C GLY A 104 -5.72 7.18 -4.73
N MET A 105 -4.64 7.96 -4.70
CA MET A 105 -4.15 8.70 -5.86
C MET A 105 -3.67 7.78 -6.98
N VAL A 106 -2.83 6.80 -6.65
CA VAL A 106 -2.27 5.85 -7.63
C VAL A 106 -3.39 4.97 -8.22
N GLU A 107 -4.33 4.54 -7.39
CA GLU A 107 -5.38 3.61 -7.79
C GLU A 107 -6.52 4.28 -8.59
N SER A 108 -6.92 5.49 -8.20
CA SER A 108 -8.14 6.09 -8.76
C SER A 108 -8.16 7.62 -8.80
N ARG A 109 -7.00 8.28 -8.68
CA ARG A 109 -6.94 9.75 -8.51
C ARG A 109 -7.85 10.22 -7.37
N ASN A 110 -7.77 9.55 -6.23
CA ASN A 110 -8.59 9.80 -5.05
C ASN A 110 -10.10 9.76 -5.35
N GLY A 111 -10.55 8.76 -6.10
CA GLY A 111 -11.96 8.54 -6.44
C GLY A 111 -12.50 9.36 -7.62
N THR A 112 -11.64 10.02 -8.40
CA THR A 112 -12.05 10.88 -9.52
C THR A 112 -11.75 10.31 -10.91
N PHE A 113 -11.15 9.13 -10.98
CA PHE A 113 -10.76 8.51 -12.24
C PHE A 113 -11.94 8.32 -13.19
N ARG A 114 -11.72 8.62 -14.49
CA ARG A 114 -12.72 8.55 -15.56
C ARG A 114 -14.00 9.38 -15.31
N GLY A 115 -13.86 10.52 -14.62
CA GLY A 115 -14.96 11.45 -14.36
C GLY A 115 -15.87 11.00 -13.23
N ALA A 116 -15.42 10.04 -12.42
CA ALA A 116 -16.09 9.71 -11.16
C ALA A 116 -16.09 10.90 -10.21
N THR A 117 -17.12 10.97 -9.38
CA THR A 117 -17.30 11.99 -8.35
C THR A 117 -17.70 11.32 -7.05
N ILE A 118 -17.38 11.96 -5.94
CA ILE A 118 -17.69 11.47 -4.59
C ILE A 118 -18.85 12.27 -4.03
N ALA A 119 -19.94 11.60 -3.71
CA ALA A 119 -21.10 12.19 -3.07
C ALA A 119 -20.81 12.50 -1.58
N PRO A 120 -21.61 13.37 -0.92
CA PRO A 120 -21.39 13.71 0.49
C PRO A 120 -21.39 12.53 1.47
N ASN A 121 -22.07 11.43 1.13
CA ASN A 121 -22.12 10.19 1.91
C ASN A 121 -20.96 9.21 1.62
N GLY A 122 -20.03 9.60 0.75
CA GLY A 122 -18.86 8.79 0.37
C GLY A 122 -19.02 7.98 -0.91
N ASP A 123 -20.22 7.90 -1.48
CA ASP A 123 -20.46 7.08 -2.68
C ASP A 123 -19.75 7.63 -3.91
N VAL A 124 -19.05 6.76 -4.63
CA VAL A 124 -18.31 7.09 -5.85
C VAL A 124 -19.12 6.69 -7.09
N THR A 125 -19.45 7.67 -7.93
CA THR A 125 -20.26 7.46 -9.14
C THR A 125 -19.67 8.16 -10.38
N PRO A 126 -19.62 7.50 -11.56
CA PRO A 126 -19.90 6.07 -11.75
C PRO A 126 -18.89 5.17 -11.01
N PRO A 127 -19.24 3.90 -10.72
CA PRO A 127 -18.33 2.96 -10.08
C PRO A 127 -17.01 2.82 -10.85
N ILE A 128 -15.90 2.78 -10.13
CA ILE A 128 -14.57 2.62 -10.70
C ILE A 128 -14.25 1.13 -10.79
N ARG A 129 -14.01 0.63 -12.00
CA ARG A 129 -13.63 -0.76 -12.25
C ARG A 129 -12.30 -0.82 -12.98
N GLY A 130 -11.38 -1.59 -12.41
CA GLY A 130 -10.06 -1.83 -12.95
C GLY A 130 -10.08 -2.69 -14.22
N VAL A 131 -8.90 -2.88 -14.80
CA VAL A 131 -8.74 -3.82 -15.92
C VAL A 131 -9.02 -5.25 -15.47
N ARG A 132 -9.31 -6.11 -16.44
CA ARG A 132 -9.40 -7.55 -16.23
C ARG A 132 -8.03 -8.10 -15.82
N LEU A 133 -7.97 -8.82 -14.70
CA LEU A 133 -6.76 -9.42 -14.16
C LEU A 133 -6.52 -10.82 -14.77
N ASP A 134 -6.19 -10.88 -16.06
CA ASP A 134 -6.03 -12.12 -16.83
C ASP A 134 -4.57 -12.52 -17.12
N GLY A 135 -3.62 -11.68 -16.71
CA GLY A 135 -2.18 -11.82 -17.00
C GLY A 135 -1.73 -11.02 -18.23
N SER A 136 -2.65 -10.36 -18.94
CA SER A 136 -2.31 -9.52 -20.10
C SER A 136 -1.61 -8.23 -19.67
N ASN A 137 -0.77 -7.68 -20.55
CA ASN A 137 -0.02 -6.44 -20.32
C ASN A 137 0.82 -6.43 -19.01
N GLY A 138 1.19 -7.63 -18.50
CA GLY A 138 1.97 -7.78 -17.28
C GLY A 138 1.19 -7.59 -15.97
N ASN A 139 -0.14 -7.57 -16.01
CA ASN A 139 -0.95 -7.54 -14.78
C ASN A 139 -1.02 -8.92 -14.10
N MET A 140 -1.54 -8.95 -12.87
CA MET A 140 -1.76 -10.21 -12.16
C MET A 140 -2.86 -11.03 -12.85
N ARG A 141 -2.71 -12.36 -12.86
CA ARG A 141 -3.76 -13.29 -13.29
C ARG A 141 -4.54 -13.78 -12.05
N ILE A 142 -5.76 -13.29 -11.88
CA ILE A 142 -6.63 -13.59 -10.74
C ILE A 142 -8.01 -13.99 -11.24
N THR A 143 -8.40 -15.23 -10.94
CA THR A 143 -9.74 -15.75 -11.26
C THR A 143 -10.77 -15.25 -10.25
N ASP A 144 -11.94 -14.88 -10.75
CA ASP A 144 -13.13 -14.62 -9.94
C ASP A 144 -13.85 -15.94 -9.67
N SER A 145 -13.72 -16.44 -8.44
CA SER A 145 -14.38 -17.66 -7.98
C SER A 145 -15.88 -17.49 -7.69
N GLY A 146 -16.41 -16.26 -7.69
CA GLY A 146 -17.82 -15.94 -7.45
C GLY A 146 -18.61 -15.53 -8.70
N GLY A 147 -17.92 -15.15 -9.78
CA GLY A 147 -18.50 -14.73 -11.06
C GLY A 147 -18.19 -15.70 -12.19
N GLY A 148 -18.88 -16.85 -12.21
CA GLY A 148 -18.83 -17.77 -13.34
C GLY A 148 -19.70 -17.28 -14.51
N SER A 149 -19.19 -17.41 -15.73
CA SER A 149 -19.98 -17.27 -16.95
C SER A 149 -20.98 -18.46 -17.08
N PRO A 150 -22.11 -18.34 -17.81
CA PRO A 150 -23.12 -19.42 -17.93
C PRO A 150 -22.58 -20.76 -18.47
N ASP A 151 -21.40 -20.76 -19.08
CA ASP A 151 -20.65 -21.89 -19.63
C ASP A 151 -19.60 -22.49 -18.66
N GLY A 152 -19.50 -21.97 -17.43
CA GLY A 152 -18.72 -22.59 -16.34
C GLY A 152 -17.23 -22.24 -16.30
N GLU A 153 -16.74 -21.37 -17.19
CA GLU A 153 -15.38 -20.84 -17.08
C GLU A 153 -15.32 -19.74 -15.99
N PRO A 154 -14.34 -19.79 -15.07
CA PRO A 154 -14.16 -18.72 -14.10
C PRO A 154 -13.84 -17.42 -14.81
N GLY A 155 -14.58 -16.35 -14.50
CA GLY A 155 -14.21 -15.01 -14.93
C GLY A 155 -12.85 -14.60 -14.35
N PHE A 156 -12.29 -13.49 -14.86
CA PHE A 156 -11.13 -12.86 -14.23
C PHE A 156 -11.60 -11.69 -13.39
N ALA A 157 -11.01 -11.52 -12.21
CA ALA A 157 -11.35 -10.46 -11.30
C ALA A 157 -11.06 -9.07 -11.91
N GLN A 158 -11.81 -8.08 -11.46
CA GLN A 158 -11.53 -6.67 -11.67
C GLN A 158 -11.43 -5.98 -10.32
N ALA A 159 -10.46 -5.08 -10.19
CA ALA A 159 -10.37 -4.21 -9.03
C ALA A 159 -11.59 -3.28 -8.94
N MET A 160 -12.07 -3.01 -7.72
CA MET A 160 -13.32 -2.31 -7.47
C MET A 160 -13.09 -1.05 -6.63
N GLY A 161 -13.81 0.02 -6.96
CA GLY A 161 -13.93 1.21 -6.15
C GLY A 161 -12.71 2.12 -6.15
N PRO A 162 -12.73 3.19 -5.33
CA PRO A 162 -11.67 4.20 -5.28
C PRO A 162 -10.34 3.66 -4.73
N MET A 163 -10.35 2.54 -3.99
CA MET A 163 -9.14 1.89 -3.47
C MET A 163 -8.77 0.61 -4.24
N GLN A 164 -9.46 0.33 -5.35
CA GLN A 164 -9.16 -0.76 -6.29
C GLN A 164 -8.98 -2.14 -5.62
N PHE A 165 -9.89 -2.48 -4.71
CA PHE A 165 -9.90 -3.79 -4.07
C PHE A 165 -10.20 -4.92 -5.06
N ILE A 166 -9.44 -6.01 -4.98
CA ILE A 166 -9.79 -7.29 -5.61
C ILE A 166 -10.95 -7.92 -4.82
N PRO A 167 -11.95 -8.55 -5.46
CA PRO A 167 -13.14 -9.09 -4.79
C PRO A 167 -12.86 -10.03 -3.61
N GLU A 168 -11.86 -10.90 -3.73
CA GLU A 168 -11.46 -11.82 -2.66
C GLU A 168 -10.95 -11.06 -1.43
N THR A 169 -10.10 -10.06 -1.62
CA THR A 169 -9.62 -9.20 -0.53
C THR A 169 -10.77 -8.40 0.07
N TRP A 170 -11.68 -7.87 -0.75
CA TRP A 170 -12.86 -7.16 -0.26
C TRP A 170 -13.73 -8.05 0.63
N ARG A 171 -13.93 -9.31 0.27
CA ARG A 171 -14.70 -10.26 1.10
C ARG A 171 -14.10 -10.48 2.49
N LEU A 172 -12.77 -10.35 2.62
CA LEU A 172 -12.05 -10.58 3.88
C LEU A 172 -11.89 -9.31 4.73
N TYR A 173 -11.81 -8.13 4.10
CA TYR A 173 -11.45 -6.87 4.76
C TYR A 173 -12.51 -5.76 4.62
N GLY A 174 -13.56 -5.97 3.84
CA GLY A 174 -14.67 -5.04 3.66
C GLY A 174 -15.34 -4.69 4.99
N VAL A 175 -15.48 -3.40 5.29
CA VAL A 175 -16.19 -2.90 6.47
C VAL A 175 -17.09 -1.72 6.10
N ASP A 176 -18.19 -1.57 6.82
CA ASP A 176 -19.07 -0.40 6.76
C ASP A 176 -18.46 0.68 7.66
N ALA A 177 -18.02 1.78 7.07
CA ALA A 177 -17.34 2.88 7.75
C ALA A 177 -18.14 4.18 7.74
N ASN A 178 -19.19 4.28 6.91
CA ASN A 178 -20.12 5.43 6.91
C ASN A 178 -21.38 5.17 7.76
N ASN A 179 -21.54 3.97 8.32
CA ASN A 179 -22.64 3.49 9.15
C ASN A 179 -24.01 3.51 8.47
N ASP A 180 -24.08 3.23 7.17
CA ASP A 180 -25.34 3.11 6.44
C ASP A 180 -25.91 1.67 6.38
N GLY A 181 -25.16 0.69 6.92
CA GLY A 181 -25.52 -0.72 6.94
C GLY A 181 -25.13 -1.49 5.69
N ILE A 182 -24.40 -0.87 4.75
CA ILE A 182 -23.97 -1.46 3.48
C ILE A 182 -22.44 -1.44 3.43
N VAL A 183 -21.82 -2.61 3.30
CA VAL A 183 -20.38 -2.73 3.05
C VAL A 183 -20.12 -2.60 1.55
N SER A 184 -19.77 -1.41 1.08
CA SER A 184 -19.66 -1.07 -0.35
C SER A 184 -18.22 -0.77 -0.77
N PRO A 185 -17.62 -1.50 -1.73
CA PRO A 185 -16.31 -1.14 -2.25
C PRO A 185 -16.35 0.18 -3.03
N ASP A 186 -17.54 0.62 -3.46
CA ASP A 186 -17.75 1.88 -4.19
C ASP A 186 -18.02 3.08 -3.27
N ASN A 187 -17.95 2.89 -1.94
CA ASN A 187 -17.95 3.98 -0.97
C ASN A 187 -16.52 4.26 -0.49
N VAL A 188 -16.10 5.52 -0.51
CA VAL A 188 -14.71 5.89 -0.16
C VAL A 188 -14.39 5.71 1.32
N ASP A 189 -15.37 5.85 2.21
CA ASP A 189 -15.17 5.65 3.65
C ASP A 189 -14.90 4.17 3.95
N ASP A 190 -15.75 3.29 3.42
CA ASP A 190 -15.62 1.84 3.54
C ASP A 190 -14.31 1.37 2.94
N ALA A 191 -14.02 1.80 1.71
CA ALA A 191 -12.80 1.44 1.00
C ALA A 191 -11.55 1.91 1.76
N ALA A 192 -11.55 3.12 2.32
CA ALA A 192 -10.41 3.65 3.07
C ALA A 192 -10.18 2.87 4.37
N LEU A 193 -11.23 2.58 5.15
CA LEU A 193 -11.10 1.85 6.41
C LEU A 193 -10.72 0.38 6.19
N SER A 194 -11.28 -0.27 5.16
CA SER A 194 -10.85 -1.60 4.72
C SER A 194 -9.38 -1.63 4.32
N ALA A 195 -8.91 -0.61 3.59
CA ALA A 195 -7.50 -0.50 3.20
C ALA A 195 -6.61 -0.33 4.44
N ALA A 196 -7.03 0.47 5.42
CA ALA A 196 -6.31 0.62 6.67
C ALA A 196 -6.15 -0.71 7.43
N GLY A 197 -7.25 -1.46 7.59
CA GLY A 197 -7.22 -2.78 8.21
C GLY A 197 -6.33 -3.77 7.46
N TYR A 198 -6.40 -3.79 6.12
CA TYR A 198 -5.55 -4.64 5.28
C TYR A 198 -4.07 -4.30 5.44
N LEU A 199 -3.70 -3.03 5.33
CA LEU A 199 -2.32 -2.56 5.45
C LEU A 199 -1.75 -2.87 6.84
N CYS A 200 -2.49 -2.58 7.92
CA CYS A 200 -2.07 -2.89 9.28
C CYS A 200 -1.86 -4.39 9.49
N ASN A 201 -2.78 -5.22 9.00
CA ASN A 201 -2.66 -6.67 9.13
C ASN A 201 -1.46 -7.24 8.36
N ARG A 202 -1.13 -6.67 7.19
CA ARG A 202 -0.05 -7.18 6.34
C ARG A 202 1.33 -6.61 6.71
N GLY A 203 1.39 -5.36 7.12
CA GLY A 203 2.64 -4.65 7.42
C GLY A 203 3.09 -4.72 8.87
N GLY A 204 2.17 -4.89 9.83
CA GLY A 204 2.48 -4.70 11.24
C GLY A 204 2.76 -3.22 11.53
N ASP A 205 3.99 -2.88 11.92
CA ASP A 205 4.40 -1.49 12.19
C ASP A 205 4.82 -0.75 10.91
N LEU A 206 3.93 0.12 10.42
CA LEU A 206 4.13 0.93 9.21
C LEU A 206 5.00 2.17 9.44
N ALA A 207 5.40 2.48 10.68
CA ALA A 207 6.47 3.46 10.93
C ALA A 207 7.86 2.87 10.68
N THR A 208 7.97 1.55 10.46
CA THR A 208 9.21 0.94 10.00
C THR A 208 9.26 0.81 8.48
N PRO A 209 10.44 0.97 7.85
CA PRO A 209 10.53 0.82 6.40
C PRO A 209 10.18 -0.60 5.93
N LYS A 210 10.50 -1.62 6.74
CA LYS A 210 10.14 -3.01 6.46
C LYS A 210 8.63 -3.23 6.49
N GLY A 211 7.94 -2.76 7.53
CA GLY A 211 6.50 -2.95 7.67
C GLY A 211 5.73 -2.21 6.59
N TRP A 212 6.13 -0.97 6.29
CA TRP A 212 5.55 -0.19 5.19
C TRP A 212 5.73 -0.88 3.84
N MET A 213 6.94 -1.28 3.45
CA MET A 213 7.16 -1.99 2.18
C MET A 213 6.40 -3.32 2.11
N THR A 214 6.32 -4.06 3.23
CA THR A 214 5.56 -5.32 3.29
C THR A 214 4.07 -5.08 3.04
N ALA A 215 3.49 -4.04 3.65
CA ALA A 215 2.11 -3.63 3.43
C ALA A 215 1.86 -3.23 1.96
N LEU A 216 2.77 -2.45 1.35
CA LEU A 216 2.58 -1.98 -0.03
C LEU A 216 2.75 -3.10 -1.06
N TRP A 217 3.69 -4.02 -0.86
CA TRP A 217 3.81 -5.21 -1.71
C TRP A 217 2.62 -6.16 -1.57
N ALA A 218 2.02 -6.22 -0.38
CA ALA A 218 0.77 -6.96 -0.20
C ALA A 218 -0.41 -6.29 -0.93
N TYR A 219 -0.40 -4.96 -1.04
CA TYR A 219 -1.40 -4.22 -1.83
C TYR A 219 -1.19 -4.44 -3.33
N ASN A 220 0.05 -4.28 -3.79
CA ASN A 220 0.47 -4.52 -5.16
C ASN A 220 1.96 -4.89 -5.19
N GLN A 221 2.29 -6.08 -5.70
CA GLN A 221 3.65 -6.63 -5.71
C GLN A 221 4.56 -5.95 -6.74
N SER A 222 4.82 -4.66 -6.56
CA SER A 222 5.51 -3.79 -7.51
C SER A 222 6.27 -2.66 -6.80
N ASP A 223 7.61 -2.63 -6.93
CA ASP A 223 8.42 -1.53 -6.38
C ASP A 223 8.10 -0.16 -7.01
N PRO A 224 7.86 -0.05 -8.34
CA PRO A 224 7.41 1.21 -8.93
C PRO A 224 6.10 1.72 -8.30
N TYR A 225 5.17 0.82 -7.97
CA TYR A 225 3.93 1.17 -7.26
C TYR A 225 4.24 1.72 -5.86
N ALA A 226 5.02 0.99 -5.06
CA ALA A 226 5.40 1.42 -3.71
C ALA A 226 6.11 2.78 -3.72
N ARG A 227 7.02 3.02 -4.68
CA ARG A 227 7.67 4.34 -4.85
C ARG A 227 6.67 5.43 -5.20
N SER A 228 5.74 5.17 -6.12
CA SER A 228 4.72 6.15 -6.52
C SER A 228 3.82 6.53 -5.34
N VAL A 229 3.39 5.56 -4.53
CA VAL A 229 2.62 5.82 -3.30
C VAL A 229 3.44 6.64 -2.30
N ARG A 230 4.71 6.29 -2.07
CA ARG A 230 5.62 7.04 -1.20
C ARG A 230 5.74 8.50 -1.66
N ASP A 231 5.90 8.73 -2.96
CA ASP A 231 6.10 10.08 -3.51
C ASP A 231 4.85 10.94 -3.33
N TRP A 232 3.66 10.41 -3.64
CA TRP A 232 2.39 11.08 -3.36
C TRP A 232 2.18 11.33 -1.86
N ALA A 233 2.42 10.32 -1.01
CA ALA A 233 2.31 10.47 0.44
C ALA A 233 3.26 11.55 0.98
N THR A 234 4.46 11.66 0.42
CA THR A 234 5.46 12.68 0.78
C THR A 234 5.00 14.08 0.36
N ALA A 235 4.49 14.25 -0.86
CA ALA A 235 3.91 15.51 -1.32
C ALA A 235 2.74 15.94 -0.42
N TYR A 236 1.80 15.02 -0.16
CA TYR A 236 0.66 15.30 0.72
C TYR A 236 1.08 15.65 2.15
N ALA A 237 2.15 15.02 2.66
CA ALA A 237 2.68 15.35 3.97
C ALA A 237 3.28 16.77 4.03
N ALA A 238 3.84 17.26 2.92
CA ALA A 238 4.35 18.62 2.78
C ALA A 238 3.24 19.67 2.58
N GLY A 239 1.98 19.23 2.43
CA GLY A 239 0.84 20.13 2.19
C GLY A 239 0.66 20.48 0.71
N ASP A 240 1.19 19.66 -0.20
CA ASP A 240 1.18 19.90 -1.64
C ASP A 240 0.72 18.65 -2.42
N SER A 241 0.54 18.81 -3.72
CA SER A 241 0.36 17.73 -4.72
C SER A 241 1.55 17.72 -5.68
N GLN A 242 1.79 16.60 -6.39
CA GLN A 242 2.86 16.51 -7.39
C GLN A 242 2.50 17.19 -8.71
#